data_AF-A0ABC9YE77-F1
#
_entry.id   AF-A0ABC9YE77-F1
#
_cell.length_a   1.000
_cell.length_b   1.000
_cell.length_c   1.000
_cell.angle_alpha   90.00
_cell.angle_beta   90.00
_cell.angle_gamma   90.00
#
_symmetry.space_group_name_H-M   'P 1'
#
loop_
_entity.id
_entity.type
_entity.pdbx_description
1 polymer ?
#
loop_
_entity_poly.entity_id
_entity_poly.type
_entity_poly.pdbx_seq_one_letter_code
_entity_poly.pdbx_strand_id
1 'polypeptide(L)'
;MAATVLLIQEARKLTMGQKIVVYVPHMVITVLERKGGHWLSPSRMLKYQVVLLEQDDVELKATAIVNPAMFLTTENPTEKLEHDCLVTIEQVYSSRPDLKDEPLKDPDLELFTDGSSFVQEGRRIAGYAVVTTDKVLESGTLPANTSAQKAELVALKQALRLAEGKRVNIQTDSKYAFGVIHAHGAIWKERGLLSAQGSPIKYKEEVLQLLQDVQKPKEVAVMHCKAHQFGQTAINIGNRLADKAAKEAAEQGILALVPVKQIKIPNLKARYSKLDEQLAENLKAKGKKKEN
;
A
#
# COMPACT_ATOMS: atom_id res chain seq x y z
N MET A 1 5.85 -24.65 -2.19
CA MET A 1 6.53 -24.00 -3.32
C MET A 1 8.04 -23.89 -3.13
N ALA A 2 8.54 -23.06 -2.20
CA ALA A 2 9.99 -22.92 -1.98
C ALA A 2 10.68 -24.26 -1.66
N ALA A 3 10.09 -25.07 -0.76
CA ALA A 3 10.59 -26.41 -0.45
C ALA A 3 10.64 -27.32 -1.69
N THR A 4 9.57 -27.33 -2.49
CA THR A 4 9.47 -28.09 -3.74
C THR A 4 10.62 -27.75 -4.70
N VAL A 5 10.86 -26.44 -4.94
CA VAL A 5 11.93 -25.97 -5.81
C VAL A 5 13.30 -26.39 -5.28
N LEU A 6 13.55 -26.25 -3.99
CA LEU A 6 14.82 -26.67 -3.37
C LEU A 6 15.05 -28.17 -3.52
N LEU A 7 14.04 -28.99 -3.24
CA LEU A 7 14.14 -30.45 -3.35
C LEU A 7 14.36 -30.91 -4.79
N ILE A 8 13.72 -30.27 -5.78
CA ILE A 8 13.96 -30.56 -7.19
C ILE A 8 15.42 -30.28 -7.56
N GLN A 9 15.94 -29.12 -7.13
CA GLN A 9 17.33 -28.74 -7.42
C GLN A 9 18.34 -29.73 -6.82
N GLU A 10 18.07 -30.24 -5.62
CA GLU A 10 18.92 -31.27 -4.99
C GLU A 10 18.74 -32.64 -5.65
N ALA A 11 17.50 -33.05 -5.93
CA ALA A 11 17.21 -34.33 -6.59
C ALA A 11 17.86 -34.43 -7.97
N ARG A 12 17.94 -33.33 -8.72
CA ARG A 12 18.62 -33.28 -10.02
C ARG A 12 20.09 -33.68 -9.97
N LYS A 13 20.77 -33.41 -8.87
CA LYS A 13 22.16 -33.84 -8.67
C LYS A 13 22.28 -35.37 -8.64
N LEU A 14 21.19 -36.07 -8.29
CA LEU A 14 21.11 -37.52 -8.23
C LEU A 14 20.52 -38.11 -9.51
N THR A 15 19.51 -37.47 -10.10
CA THR A 15 18.81 -37.99 -11.29
C THR A 15 19.57 -37.69 -12.59
N MET A 16 20.56 -36.80 -12.58
CA MET A 16 21.42 -36.49 -13.74
C MET A 16 20.61 -36.12 -15.00
N GLY A 17 19.51 -35.38 -14.83
CA GLY A 17 18.65 -34.93 -15.93
C GLY A 17 17.58 -35.95 -16.37
N GLN A 18 17.44 -37.08 -15.66
CA GLN A 18 16.29 -37.98 -15.84
C GLN A 18 15.00 -37.34 -15.35
N LYS A 19 13.87 -37.75 -15.95
CA LYS A 19 12.53 -37.25 -15.61
C LYS A 19 12.20 -37.50 -14.13
N ILE A 20 11.75 -36.45 -13.45
CA ILE A 20 11.36 -36.42 -12.05
C ILE A 20 9.86 -36.18 -11.96
N VAL A 21 9.14 -37.07 -11.29
CA VAL A 21 7.73 -36.84 -10.93
C VAL A 21 7.68 -36.39 -9.48
N VAL A 22 7.18 -35.20 -9.25
CA VAL A 22 7.11 -34.58 -7.92
C VAL A 22 5.67 -34.55 -7.46
N TYR A 23 5.39 -35.29 -6.39
CA TYR A 23 4.08 -35.29 -5.76
C TYR A 23 3.99 -34.17 -4.72
N VAL A 24 2.96 -33.33 -4.84
CA VAL A 24 2.72 -32.19 -3.95
C VAL A 24 1.30 -32.22 -3.39
N PRO A 25 1.11 -31.91 -2.09
CA PRO A 25 -0.23 -31.88 -1.49
C PRO A 25 -1.08 -30.67 -1.91
N HIS A 26 -0.49 -29.73 -2.64
CA HIS A 26 -1.13 -28.50 -3.06
C HIS A 26 -0.85 -28.24 -4.55
N MET A 27 -1.78 -27.60 -5.25
CA MET A 27 -1.61 -27.17 -6.65
C MET A 27 -0.59 -26.02 -6.78
N VAL A 28 0.70 -26.32 -6.60
CA VAL A 28 1.78 -25.33 -6.50
C VAL A 28 1.88 -24.46 -7.76
N ILE A 29 1.71 -25.05 -8.94
CA ILE A 29 1.74 -24.31 -10.22
C ILE A 29 0.62 -23.28 -10.27
N THR A 30 -0.62 -23.71 -10.03
CA THR A 30 -1.80 -22.84 -10.09
C THR A 30 -1.68 -21.69 -9.09
N VAL A 31 -1.16 -21.95 -7.90
CA VAL A 31 -0.92 -20.91 -6.88
C VAL A 31 0.17 -19.93 -7.34
N LEU A 32 1.24 -20.41 -7.98
CA LEU A 32 2.32 -19.56 -8.49
C LEU A 32 1.81 -18.62 -9.58
N GLU A 33 1.05 -19.14 -10.54
CA GLU A 33 0.53 -18.36 -11.68
C GLU A 33 -0.55 -17.36 -11.25
N ARG A 34 -1.49 -17.78 -10.39
CA ARG A 34 -2.64 -16.95 -10.00
C ARG A 34 -2.33 -15.96 -8.88
N LYS A 35 -1.51 -16.34 -7.91
CA LYS A 35 -1.30 -15.55 -6.67
C LYS A 35 0.16 -15.24 -6.37
N GLY A 36 1.11 -15.81 -7.12
CA GLY A 36 2.55 -15.61 -6.87
C GLY A 36 2.95 -14.13 -6.89
N GLY A 37 2.29 -13.31 -7.70
CA GLY A 37 2.62 -11.87 -7.86
C GLY A 37 2.32 -11.03 -6.65
N HIS A 38 1.38 -11.47 -5.81
CA HIS A 38 1.05 -10.77 -4.58
C HIS A 38 2.11 -11.00 -3.49
N TRP A 39 2.81 -12.14 -3.49
CA TRP A 39 3.63 -12.58 -2.34
C TRP A 39 5.11 -12.80 -2.64
N LEU A 40 5.48 -12.96 -3.92
CA LEU A 40 6.86 -13.19 -4.35
C LEU A 40 7.42 -11.96 -5.06
N SER A 41 8.71 -11.69 -4.85
CA SER A 41 9.40 -10.71 -5.68
C SER A 41 9.51 -11.21 -7.13
N PRO A 42 9.61 -10.32 -8.13
CA PRO A 42 9.75 -10.72 -9.54
C PRO A 42 10.90 -11.72 -9.77
N SER A 43 12.04 -11.51 -9.12
CA SER A 43 13.19 -12.43 -9.22
C SER A 43 12.91 -13.82 -8.64
N ARG A 44 12.14 -13.90 -7.54
CA ARG A 44 11.76 -15.19 -6.94
C ARG A 44 10.70 -15.90 -7.77
N MET A 45 9.73 -15.15 -8.28
CA MET A 45 8.71 -15.66 -9.19
C MET A 45 9.35 -16.30 -10.42
N LEU A 46 10.23 -15.56 -11.11
CA LEU A 46 10.94 -16.06 -12.29
C LEU A 46 11.74 -17.32 -11.96
N LYS A 47 12.50 -17.32 -10.85
CA LYS A 47 13.26 -18.49 -10.42
C LYS A 47 12.36 -19.74 -10.23
N TYR A 48 11.18 -19.57 -9.66
CA TYR A 48 10.26 -20.69 -9.42
C TYR A 48 9.57 -21.14 -10.69
N GLN A 49 9.22 -20.23 -11.59
CA GLN A 49 8.64 -20.54 -12.88
C GLN A 49 9.59 -21.36 -13.74
N VAL A 50 10.86 -20.98 -13.82
CA VAL A 50 11.88 -21.76 -14.54
C VAL A 50 11.94 -23.20 -14.02
N VAL A 51 11.98 -23.38 -12.69
CA VAL A 51 12.15 -24.73 -12.12
C VAL A 51 10.90 -25.60 -12.21
N LEU A 52 9.71 -25.00 -12.09
CA LEU A 52 8.45 -25.75 -11.95
C LEU A 52 7.66 -25.88 -13.26
N LEU A 53 7.86 -24.99 -14.23
CA LEU A 53 7.04 -24.89 -15.45
C LEU A 53 7.85 -25.03 -16.74
N GLU A 54 9.03 -24.43 -16.82
CA GLU A 54 9.79 -24.35 -18.08
C GLU A 54 10.69 -25.56 -18.35
N GLN A 55 10.83 -26.48 -17.39
CA GLN A 55 11.76 -27.59 -17.49
C GLN A 55 11.04 -28.92 -17.76
N ASP A 56 11.40 -29.55 -18.88
CA ASP A 56 10.77 -30.78 -19.38
C ASP A 56 11.06 -32.02 -18.52
N ASP A 57 12.08 -31.95 -17.66
CA ASP A 57 12.49 -33.04 -16.77
C ASP A 57 11.66 -33.10 -15.48
N VAL A 58 10.71 -32.19 -15.24
CA VAL A 58 9.90 -32.16 -14.02
C VAL A 58 8.41 -32.23 -14.34
N GLU A 59 7.72 -33.21 -13.76
CA GLU A 59 6.27 -33.32 -13.79
C GLU A 59 5.70 -33.21 -12.37
N LEU A 60 4.87 -32.20 -12.13
CA LEU A 60 4.21 -32.01 -10.84
C LEU A 60 2.84 -32.70 -10.83
N LYS A 61 2.63 -33.58 -9.85
CA LYS A 61 1.35 -34.25 -9.62
C LYS A 61 0.81 -33.88 -8.25
N ALA A 62 -0.47 -33.56 -8.19
CA ALA A 62 -1.12 -33.26 -6.92
C ALA A 62 -1.56 -34.57 -6.26
N THR A 63 -1.42 -34.66 -4.93
CA THR A 63 -1.76 -35.87 -4.15
C THR A 63 -2.40 -35.48 -2.81
N ALA A 64 -3.31 -36.30 -2.28
CA ALA A 64 -3.77 -36.15 -0.90
C ALA A 64 -2.78 -36.78 0.12
N ILE A 65 -1.79 -37.54 -0.36
CA ILE A 65 -0.84 -38.26 0.48
C ILE A 65 0.16 -37.30 1.13
N VAL A 66 0.04 -37.14 2.45
CA VAL A 66 0.95 -36.31 3.26
C VAL A 66 2.10 -37.12 3.84
N ASN A 67 1.91 -38.43 4.07
CA ASN A 67 2.92 -39.33 4.63
C ASN A 67 3.71 -40.05 3.51
N PRO A 68 5.03 -39.84 3.39
CA PRO A 68 5.85 -40.51 2.37
C PRO A 68 5.77 -42.04 2.39
N ALA A 69 5.57 -42.66 3.56
CA ALA A 69 5.48 -44.12 3.68
C ALA A 69 4.25 -44.71 2.95
N MET A 70 3.19 -43.92 2.71
CA MET A 70 2.01 -44.36 1.98
C MET A 70 2.25 -44.48 0.47
N PHE A 71 3.33 -43.91 -0.08
CA PHE A 71 3.72 -44.22 -1.47
C PHE A 71 4.26 -45.64 -1.63
N LEU A 72 4.55 -46.34 -0.52
CA LEU A 72 5.03 -47.72 -0.52
C LEU A 72 3.89 -48.75 -0.36
N THR A 73 2.67 -48.28 -0.08
CA THR A 73 1.49 -49.15 0.05
C THR A 73 0.78 -49.31 -1.30
N THR A 74 0.19 -50.49 -1.56
CA THR A 74 -0.54 -50.80 -2.81
C THR A 74 -1.85 -50.02 -2.99
N GLU A 75 -2.30 -49.34 -1.95
CA GLU A 75 -3.44 -48.42 -2.02
C GLU A 75 -2.97 -47.08 -2.60
N ASN A 76 -3.30 -46.82 -3.86
CA ASN A 76 -3.23 -45.48 -4.41
C ASN A 76 -4.50 -44.75 -3.99
N PRO A 77 -4.46 -43.81 -3.04
CA PRO A 77 -5.62 -42.96 -2.80
C PRO A 77 -5.77 -42.10 -4.05
N THR A 78 -6.64 -42.57 -4.93
CA THR A 78 -7.25 -41.76 -5.99
C THR A 78 -8.27 -40.85 -5.32
N GLU A 79 -7.81 -40.09 -4.34
CA GLU A 79 -8.65 -39.17 -3.59
C GLU A 79 -8.48 -37.78 -4.18
N LYS A 80 -9.62 -37.30 -4.66
CA LYS A 80 -9.84 -35.91 -5.02
C LYS A 80 -9.36 -35.05 -3.86
N LEU A 81 -8.45 -34.11 -4.12
CA LEU A 81 -8.00 -33.15 -3.11
C LEU A 81 -9.25 -32.54 -2.43
N GLU A 82 -9.33 -32.67 -1.11
CA GLU A 82 -10.49 -32.21 -0.33
C GLU A 82 -10.63 -30.68 -0.35
N HIS A 83 -9.55 -29.95 -0.69
CA HIS A 83 -9.54 -28.49 -0.75
C HIS A 83 -9.05 -27.95 -2.09
N ASP A 84 -9.66 -26.84 -2.53
CA ASP A 84 -9.10 -25.99 -3.59
C ASP A 84 -8.13 -24.99 -2.93
N CYS A 85 -6.84 -25.14 -3.22
CA CYS A 85 -5.80 -24.26 -2.67
C CYS A 85 -6.07 -22.78 -2.94
N LEU A 86 -6.68 -22.40 -4.06
CA LEU A 86 -7.01 -21.00 -4.34
C LEU A 86 -8.14 -20.52 -3.43
N VAL A 87 -9.20 -21.31 -3.30
CA VAL A 87 -10.35 -20.97 -2.44
C VAL A 87 -9.90 -20.90 -0.98
N THR A 88 -9.09 -21.85 -0.51
CA THR A 88 -8.54 -21.81 0.85
C THR A 88 -7.61 -20.60 1.04
N ILE A 89 -6.79 -20.28 0.04
CA ILE A 89 -5.93 -19.08 0.09
C ILE A 89 -6.78 -17.81 0.18
N GLU A 90 -7.85 -17.69 -0.59
CA GLU A 90 -8.73 -16.53 -0.55
C GLU A 90 -9.52 -16.45 0.75
N GLN A 91 -10.00 -17.58 1.28
CA GLN A 91 -10.73 -17.63 2.55
C GLN A 91 -9.84 -17.31 3.76
N VAL A 92 -8.60 -17.80 3.79
CA VAL A 92 -7.69 -17.65 4.92
C VAL A 92 -6.90 -16.33 4.83
N TYR A 93 -6.53 -15.91 3.61
CA TYR A 93 -5.58 -14.79 3.43
C TYR A 93 -6.20 -13.51 2.91
N SER A 94 -7.44 -13.52 2.39
CA SER A 94 -8.09 -12.27 2.04
C SER A 94 -8.51 -11.54 3.31
N SER A 95 -8.20 -10.24 3.39
CA SER A 95 -8.74 -9.37 4.43
C SER A 95 -10.27 -9.35 4.41
N ARG A 96 -10.89 -9.66 3.27
CA ARG A 96 -12.33 -9.75 3.05
C ARG A 96 -12.63 -10.62 1.81
N PRO A 97 -13.50 -11.65 1.88
CA PRO A 97 -13.69 -12.61 0.78
C PRO A 97 -14.06 -12.00 -0.59
N ASP A 98 -14.82 -10.90 -0.61
CA ASP A 98 -15.28 -10.19 -1.83
C ASP A 98 -14.41 -8.98 -2.21
N LEU A 99 -13.25 -8.77 -1.55
CA LEU A 99 -12.31 -7.71 -1.91
C LEU A 99 -11.69 -7.99 -3.29
N LYS A 100 -11.81 -7.02 -4.21
CA LYS A 100 -11.24 -7.11 -5.57
C LYS A 100 -10.06 -6.15 -5.76
N ASP A 101 -9.15 -6.53 -6.64
CA ASP A 101 -8.07 -5.68 -7.15
C ASP A 101 -8.37 -5.09 -8.54
N GLU A 102 -9.59 -5.34 -9.05
CA GLU A 102 -10.14 -4.81 -10.30
C GLU A 102 -11.40 -3.98 -10.04
N PRO A 103 -11.68 -2.95 -10.86
CA PRO A 103 -12.82 -2.06 -10.65
C PRO A 103 -14.16 -2.79 -10.70
N LEU A 104 -15.08 -2.40 -9.81
CA LEU A 104 -16.47 -2.84 -9.84
C LEU A 104 -17.19 -2.27 -11.07
N LYS A 105 -18.18 -3.01 -11.60
CA LYS A 105 -18.96 -2.59 -12.78
C LYS A 105 -19.84 -1.37 -12.52
N ASP A 106 -20.49 -1.31 -11.35
CA ASP A 106 -21.39 -0.22 -10.97
C ASP A 106 -21.09 0.22 -9.52
N PRO A 107 -19.98 0.96 -9.29
CA PRO A 107 -19.66 1.49 -7.98
C PRO A 107 -20.57 2.68 -7.64
N ASP A 108 -20.95 2.80 -6.36
CA ASP A 108 -21.62 3.99 -5.83
C ASP A 108 -20.61 5.14 -5.62
N LEU A 109 -19.34 4.80 -5.40
CA LEU A 109 -18.25 5.75 -5.15
C LEU A 109 -16.95 5.33 -5.85
N GLU A 110 -16.29 6.30 -6.47
CA GLU A 110 -14.90 6.21 -6.92
C GLU A 110 -14.04 7.15 -6.09
N LEU A 111 -13.15 6.57 -5.29
CA LEU A 111 -12.31 7.28 -4.35
C LEU A 111 -10.84 7.12 -4.71
N PHE A 112 -10.07 8.15 -4.41
CA PHE A 112 -8.62 8.19 -4.47
C PHE A 112 -8.10 8.58 -3.09
N THR A 113 -7.05 7.90 -2.66
CA THR A 113 -6.46 8.12 -1.34
C THR A 113 -4.97 8.37 -1.45
N ASP A 114 -4.48 9.36 -0.72
CA ASP A 114 -3.05 9.61 -0.57
C ASP A 114 -2.71 9.98 0.88
N GLY A 115 -1.50 9.60 1.29
CA GLY A 115 -0.89 9.91 2.56
C GLY A 115 0.47 10.58 2.41
N SER A 116 0.50 11.91 2.55
CA SER A 116 1.73 12.69 2.41
C SER A 116 2.53 12.76 3.72
N SER A 117 3.86 12.66 3.64
CA SER A 117 4.79 12.91 4.75
C SER A 117 6.13 13.46 4.26
N PHE A 118 6.49 14.66 4.70
CA PHE A 118 7.74 15.32 4.31
C PHE A 118 8.27 16.22 5.43
N VAL A 119 9.50 16.71 5.28
CA VAL A 119 10.15 17.59 6.26
C VAL A 119 10.06 19.03 5.79
N GLN A 120 9.55 19.91 6.65
CA GLN A 120 9.49 21.35 6.44
C GLN A 120 9.99 22.04 7.71
N GLU A 121 10.90 23.01 7.56
CA GLU A 121 11.52 23.72 8.69
C GLU A 121 12.12 22.79 9.77
N GLY A 122 12.71 21.67 9.35
CA GLY A 122 13.30 20.68 10.25
C GLY A 122 12.31 19.78 11.00
N ARG A 123 10.99 19.91 10.75
CA ARG A 123 9.95 19.06 11.35
C ARG A 123 9.28 18.19 10.29
N ARG A 124 9.06 16.91 10.60
CA ARG A 124 8.27 16.02 9.74
C ARG A 124 6.79 16.28 9.96
N ILE A 125 6.13 16.74 8.92
CA ILE A 125 4.68 16.92 8.86
C ILE A 125 4.06 15.87 7.95
N ALA A 126 2.80 15.58 8.20
CA ALA A 126 2.07 14.59 7.43
C ALA A 126 0.58 14.93 7.39
N GLY A 127 -0.08 14.45 6.35
CA GLY A 127 -1.50 14.64 6.11
C GLY A 127 -2.04 13.48 5.29
N TYR A 128 -3.36 13.36 5.26
CA TYR A 128 -4.05 12.39 4.43
C TYR A 128 -5.18 13.08 3.67
N ALA A 129 -5.59 12.47 2.57
CA ALA A 129 -6.79 12.87 1.86
C ALA A 129 -7.54 11.67 1.28
N VAL A 130 -8.86 11.82 1.21
CA VAL A 130 -9.78 10.98 0.48
C VAL A 130 -10.56 11.89 -0.47
N VAL A 131 -10.41 11.64 -1.76
CA VAL A 131 -10.99 12.49 -2.80
C VAL A 131 -11.75 11.65 -3.81
N THR A 132 -12.61 12.29 -4.56
CA THR A 132 -13.15 11.79 -5.84
C THR A 132 -12.30 12.36 -6.98
N THR A 133 -12.70 12.19 -8.23
CA THR A 133 -11.96 12.75 -9.38
C THR A 133 -11.87 14.28 -9.35
N ASP A 134 -12.86 14.96 -8.77
CA ASP A 134 -12.99 16.43 -8.81
C ASP A 134 -13.15 17.10 -7.43
N LYS A 135 -13.51 16.34 -6.39
CA LYS A 135 -13.79 16.89 -5.05
C LYS A 135 -13.03 16.18 -3.94
N VAL A 136 -12.50 16.97 -3.00
CA VAL A 136 -12.00 16.48 -1.71
C VAL A 136 -13.17 16.14 -0.80
N LEU A 137 -13.30 14.87 -0.39
CA LEU A 137 -14.36 14.43 0.52
C LEU A 137 -13.92 14.60 1.98
N GLU A 138 -12.69 14.21 2.28
CA GLU A 138 -12.08 14.32 3.59
C GLU A 138 -10.59 14.58 3.44
N SER A 139 -10.03 15.44 4.27
CA SER A 139 -8.59 15.59 4.42
C SER A 139 -8.28 16.02 5.85
N GLY A 140 -7.08 15.71 6.31
CA GLY A 140 -6.71 16.01 7.68
C GLY A 140 -5.22 15.99 7.94
N THR A 141 -4.83 16.77 8.94
CA THR A 141 -3.48 16.77 9.50
C THR A 141 -3.24 15.49 10.29
N LEU A 142 -2.03 14.94 10.18
CA LEU A 142 -1.57 13.83 11.00
C LEU A 142 -0.57 14.30 12.04
N PRO A 143 -0.41 13.56 13.15
CA PRO A 143 0.59 13.89 14.16
C PRO A 143 1.98 14.08 13.56
N ALA A 144 2.74 15.03 14.11
CA ALA A 144 4.12 15.24 13.70
C ALA A 144 4.92 13.93 13.78
N ASN A 145 5.88 13.77 12.88
CA ASN A 145 6.69 12.55 12.70
C ASN A 145 5.94 11.31 12.20
N THR A 146 4.68 11.44 11.77
CA THR A 146 4.00 10.35 11.04
C THR A 146 4.73 10.08 9.72
N SER A 147 4.97 8.81 9.43
CA SER A 147 5.63 8.37 8.20
C SER A 147 4.67 8.36 7.01
N ALA A 148 5.21 8.38 5.79
CA ALA A 148 4.40 8.25 4.57
C ALA A 148 3.56 6.96 4.61
N GLN A 149 4.18 5.81 4.85
CA GLN A 149 3.47 4.53 4.96
C GLN A 149 2.31 4.54 5.96
N LYS A 150 2.49 5.17 7.13
CA LYS A 150 1.40 5.28 8.12
C LYS A 150 0.32 6.24 7.63
N ALA A 151 0.68 7.35 6.99
CA ALA A 151 -0.28 8.27 6.40
C ALA A 151 -1.14 7.58 5.33
N GLU A 152 -0.55 6.74 4.49
CA GLU A 152 -1.25 5.96 3.47
C GLU A 152 -2.28 4.99 4.08
N LEU A 153 -1.88 4.28 5.14
CA LEU A 153 -2.80 3.40 5.86
C LEU A 153 -3.96 4.19 6.49
N VAL A 154 -3.70 5.40 6.99
CA VAL A 154 -4.74 6.27 7.54
C VAL A 154 -5.67 6.77 6.44
N ALA A 155 -5.16 7.20 5.28
CA ALA A 155 -5.96 7.64 4.14
C ALA A 155 -6.92 6.54 3.68
N LEU A 156 -6.39 5.33 3.46
CA LEU A 156 -7.18 4.18 3.03
C LEU A 156 -8.25 3.79 4.06
N LYS A 157 -7.90 3.82 5.35
CA LYS A 157 -8.84 3.56 6.45
C LYS A 157 -10.02 4.54 6.45
N GLN A 158 -9.75 5.83 6.24
CA GLN A 158 -10.80 6.85 6.20
C GLN A 158 -11.70 6.68 4.97
N ALA A 159 -11.13 6.32 3.82
CA ALA A 159 -11.93 6.02 2.62
C ALA A 159 -12.89 4.85 2.83
N LEU A 160 -12.44 3.77 3.48
CA LEU A 160 -13.29 2.62 3.81
C LEU A 160 -14.43 2.98 4.75
N ARG A 161 -14.19 3.89 5.71
CA ARG A 161 -15.23 4.38 6.63
C ARG A 161 -16.26 5.26 5.93
N LEU A 162 -15.81 6.15 5.05
CA LEU A 162 -16.70 6.99 4.24
C LEU A 162 -17.59 6.18 3.28
N ALA A 163 -17.09 5.01 2.88
CA ALA A 163 -17.79 4.08 1.99
C ALA A 163 -18.67 3.04 2.72
N GLU A 164 -18.92 3.20 4.02
CA GLU A 164 -19.77 2.29 4.79
C GLU A 164 -21.15 2.09 4.12
N GLY A 165 -21.53 0.82 3.91
CA GLY A 165 -22.78 0.43 3.25
C GLY A 165 -22.84 0.66 1.74
N LYS A 166 -21.77 1.13 1.09
CA LYS A 166 -21.73 1.44 -0.35
C LYS A 166 -20.82 0.50 -1.14
N ARG A 167 -21.02 0.43 -2.45
CA ARG A 167 -20.11 -0.23 -3.39
C ARG A 167 -19.02 0.77 -3.79
N VAL A 168 -17.76 0.50 -3.48
CA VAL A 168 -16.69 1.48 -3.65
C VAL A 168 -15.49 0.93 -4.43
N ASN A 169 -14.98 1.74 -5.35
CA ASN A 169 -13.69 1.60 -5.98
C ASN A 169 -12.71 2.57 -5.32
N ILE A 170 -11.62 2.09 -4.73
CA ILE A 170 -10.59 2.92 -4.08
C ILE A 170 -9.26 2.74 -4.81
N GLN A 171 -8.70 3.84 -5.30
CA GLN A 171 -7.37 3.90 -5.90
C GLN A 171 -6.35 4.42 -4.88
N THR A 172 -5.24 3.70 -4.74
CA THR A 172 -4.08 4.11 -3.94
C THR A 172 -2.82 3.93 -4.76
N ASP A 173 -1.87 4.86 -4.66
CA ASP A 173 -0.55 4.69 -5.29
C ASP A 173 0.48 4.03 -4.35
N SER A 174 0.07 3.74 -3.11
CA SER A 174 0.88 3.07 -2.11
C SER A 174 0.85 1.56 -2.28
N LYS A 175 1.93 1.00 -2.86
CA LYS A 175 2.16 -0.46 -2.87
C LYS A 175 2.12 -1.07 -1.47
N TYR A 176 2.53 -0.31 -0.45
CA TYR A 176 2.48 -0.79 0.92
C TYR A 176 1.04 -0.97 1.39
N ALA A 177 0.20 0.06 1.29
CA ALA A 177 -1.21 -0.03 1.68
C ALA A 177 -1.97 -1.12 0.89
N PHE A 178 -1.74 -1.19 -0.43
CA PHE A 178 -2.28 -2.25 -1.28
C PHE A 178 -1.84 -3.65 -0.81
N GLY A 179 -0.56 -3.85 -0.52
CA GLY A 179 -0.06 -5.14 -0.03
C GLY A 179 -0.61 -5.51 1.35
N VAL A 180 -0.78 -4.54 2.25
CA VAL A 180 -1.40 -4.78 3.56
C VAL A 180 -2.83 -5.29 3.39
N ILE A 181 -3.64 -4.65 2.56
CA ILE A 181 -5.07 -5.02 2.46
C ILE A 181 -5.31 -6.30 1.64
N HIS A 182 -4.50 -6.58 0.62
CA HIS A 182 -4.71 -7.75 -0.26
C HIS A 182 -3.97 -9.02 0.15
N ALA A 183 -2.78 -8.89 0.74
CA ALA A 183 -1.88 -10.04 0.92
C ALA A 183 -1.52 -10.32 2.37
N HIS A 184 -1.46 -9.30 3.22
CA HIS A 184 -0.74 -9.42 4.49
C HIS A 184 -1.58 -9.20 5.74
N GLY A 185 -2.71 -8.52 5.66
CA GLY A 185 -3.52 -8.16 6.82
C GLY A 185 -4.03 -9.38 7.60
N ALA A 186 -4.67 -10.34 6.91
CA ALA A 186 -5.18 -11.55 7.55
C ALA A 186 -4.06 -12.42 8.14
N ILE A 187 -2.95 -12.62 7.39
CA ILE A 187 -1.76 -13.36 7.85
C ILE A 187 -1.19 -12.74 9.13
N TRP A 188 -1.07 -11.42 9.16
CA TRP A 188 -0.55 -10.71 10.31
C TRP A 188 -1.46 -10.85 11.52
N LYS A 189 -2.78 -10.81 11.33
CA LYS A 189 -3.73 -11.05 12.43
C LYS A 189 -3.57 -12.47 12.99
N GLU A 190 -3.43 -13.48 12.14
CA GLU A 190 -3.24 -14.88 12.57
C GLU A 190 -1.89 -15.13 13.25
N ARG A 191 -0.82 -14.45 12.81
CA ARG A 191 0.53 -14.58 13.38
C ARG A 191 0.79 -13.68 14.59
N GLY A 192 -0.25 -13.11 15.21
CA GLY A 192 -0.09 -12.23 16.37
C GLY A 192 0.62 -10.90 16.05
N LEU A 193 0.46 -10.41 14.82
CA LEU A 193 1.04 -9.17 14.29
C LEU A 193 2.57 -9.21 14.21
N LEU A 194 3.11 -10.38 13.88
CA LEU A 194 4.53 -10.60 13.65
C LEU A 194 4.83 -10.70 12.15
N SER A 195 6.01 -10.19 11.79
CA SER A 195 6.63 -10.35 10.49
C SER A 195 7.03 -11.81 10.26
N ALA A 196 7.43 -12.14 9.03
CA ALA A 196 7.98 -13.47 8.72
C ALA A 196 9.26 -13.79 9.51
N GLN A 197 9.99 -12.77 10.00
CA GLN A 197 11.17 -12.94 10.85
C GLN A 197 10.83 -12.97 12.35
N GLY A 198 9.56 -12.93 12.74
CA GLY A 198 9.12 -12.94 14.14
C GLY A 198 9.23 -11.59 14.84
N SER A 199 9.53 -10.50 14.13
CA SER A 199 9.53 -9.15 14.68
C SER A 199 8.14 -8.51 14.61
N PRO A 200 7.74 -7.63 15.55
CA PRO A 200 6.46 -6.92 15.45
C PRO A 200 6.35 -6.10 14.16
N ILE A 201 5.19 -6.13 13.52
CA ILE A 201 4.93 -5.33 12.33
C ILE A 201 4.84 -3.85 12.73
N LYS A 202 5.41 -3.00 11.89
CA LYS A 202 5.32 -1.55 12.04
C LYS A 202 3.85 -1.10 11.84
N TYR A 203 3.31 -0.30 12.76
CA TYR A 203 1.92 0.23 12.72
C TYR A 203 0.82 -0.83 12.94
N LYS A 204 1.03 -1.72 13.92
CA LYS A 204 0.12 -2.86 14.20
C LYS A 204 -1.33 -2.40 14.45
N GLU A 205 -1.53 -1.29 15.15
CA GLU A 205 -2.86 -0.75 15.45
C GLU A 205 -3.57 -0.26 14.19
N GLU A 206 -2.86 0.43 13.31
CA GLU A 206 -3.41 0.93 12.04
C GLU A 206 -3.80 -0.22 11.11
N VAL A 207 -2.97 -1.26 11.05
CA VAL A 207 -3.24 -2.48 10.27
C VAL A 207 -4.49 -3.19 10.81
N LEU A 208 -4.58 -3.41 12.12
CA LEU A 208 -5.76 -4.04 12.73
C LEU A 208 -7.04 -3.26 12.43
N GLN A 209 -6.98 -1.94 12.54
CA GLN A 209 -8.13 -1.09 12.29
C GLN A 209 -8.53 -1.11 10.81
N LEU A 210 -7.55 -1.11 9.90
CA LEU A 210 -7.79 -1.24 8.46
C LEU A 210 -8.53 -2.55 8.13
N LEU A 211 -8.14 -3.66 8.77
CA LEU A 211 -8.79 -4.96 8.59
C LEU A 211 -10.22 -5.03 9.13
N GLN A 212 -10.56 -4.16 10.09
CA GLN A 212 -11.94 -4.01 10.55
C GLN A 212 -12.72 -3.11 9.59
N ASP A 213 -12.13 -1.98 9.19
CA ASP A 213 -12.79 -0.98 8.35
C ASP A 213 -13.06 -1.50 6.93
N VAL A 214 -12.26 -2.43 6.40
CA VAL A 214 -12.52 -3.06 5.09
C VAL A 214 -13.84 -3.85 5.04
N GLN A 215 -14.41 -4.23 6.19
CA GLN A 215 -15.70 -4.91 6.27
C GLN A 215 -16.90 -3.95 6.15
N LYS A 216 -16.69 -2.64 6.27
CA LYS A 216 -17.78 -1.65 6.32
C LYS A 216 -18.48 -1.39 4.98
N PRO A 217 -17.79 -1.32 3.83
CA PRO A 217 -18.46 -1.15 2.55
C PRO A 217 -19.36 -2.34 2.21
N LYS A 218 -20.37 -2.13 1.35
CA LYS A 218 -21.19 -3.23 0.84
C LYS A 218 -20.41 -4.13 -0.12
N GLU A 219 -19.64 -3.53 -1.02
CA GLU A 219 -18.67 -4.19 -1.90
C GLU A 219 -17.46 -3.25 -2.02
N VAL A 220 -16.24 -3.79 -2.11
CA VAL A 220 -15.03 -2.97 -2.19
C VAL A 220 -14.03 -3.54 -3.19
N ALA A 221 -13.52 -2.67 -4.05
CA ALA A 221 -12.32 -2.91 -4.83
C ALA A 221 -11.24 -1.90 -4.43
N VAL A 222 -10.04 -2.38 -4.13
CA VAL A 222 -8.87 -1.53 -3.86
C VAL A 222 -7.82 -1.81 -4.92
N MET A 223 -7.53 -0.82 -5.75
CA MET A 223 -6.60 -0.95 -6.87
C MET A 223 -5.36 -0.10 -6.62
N HIS A 224 -4.23 -0.59 -7.12
CA HIS A 224 -2.98 0.15 -7.10
C HIS A 224 -2.78 0.92 -8.41
N CYS A 225 -2.70 2.25 -8.33
CA CYS A 225 -2.27 3.11 -9.43
C CYS A 225 -0.77 3.43 -9.33
N LYS A 226 -0.14 3.80 -10.44
CA LYS A 226 1.26 4.25 -10.40
C LYS A 226 1.29 5.71 -9.93
N ALA A 227 2.12 5.99 -8.93
CA ALA A 227 2.38 7.36 -8.47
C ALA A 227 2.91 8.25 -9.61
N HIS A 228 2.54 9.54 -9.56
CA HIS A 228 3.12 10.61 -10.38
C HIS A 228 3.06 10.40 -11.90
N GLN A 229 1.96 9.85 -12.42
CA GLN A 229 1.79 9.71 -13.87
C GLN A 229 1.31 11.01 -14.54
N PHE A 230 1.94 11.32 -15.68
CA PHE A 230 1.50 12.38 -16.58
C PHE A 230 0.37 11.84 -17.48
N GLY A 231 -0.77 12.51 -17.50
CA GLY A 231 -1.93 12.15 -18.33
C GLY A 231 -3.23 12.80 -17.85
N GLN A 232 -4.28 12.66 -18.67
CA GLN A 232 -5.63 13.18 -18.42
C GLN A 232 -6.66 12.07 -18.14
N THR A 233 -6.21 10.84 -17.82
CA THR A 233 -7.13 9.79 -17.39
C THR A 233 -7.74 10.16 -16.04
N ALA A 234 -8.98 9.72 -15.77
CA ALA A 234 -9.64 9.95 -14.48
C ALA A 234 -8.77 9.51 -13.31
N ILE A 235 -8.05 8.38 -13.46
CA ILE A 235 -7.12 7.88 -12.44
C ILE A 235 -5.99 8.88 -12.16
N ASN A 236 -5.38 9.45 -13.19
CA ASN A 236 -4.27 10.40 -13.02
C ASN A 236 -4.74 11.74 -12.44
N ILE A 237 -5.97 12.16 -12.78
CA ILE A 237 -6.57 13.38 -12.24
C ILE A 237 -6.88 13.18 -10.74
N GLY A 238 -7.56 12.08 -10.40
CA GLY A 238 -7.90 11.73 -9.03
C GLY A 238 -6.68 11.55 -8.12
N ASN A 239 -5.65 10.82 -8.58
CA ASN A 239 -4.41 10.65 -7.81
C ASN A 239 -3.73 11.99 -7.55
N ARG A 240 -3.62 12.85 -8.56
CA ARG A 240 -2.99 14.17 -8.40
C ARG A 240 -3.78 15.05 -7.44
N LEU A 241 -5.11 14.94 -7.44
CA LEU A 241 -5.94 15.65 -6.48
C LEU A 241 -5.73 15.12 -5.06
N ALA A 242 -5.62 13.81 -4.89
CA ALA A 242 -5.32 13.18 -3.60
C ALA A 242 -3.96 13.66 -3.07
N ASP A 243 -2.90 13.57 -3.90
CA ASP A 243 -1.54 14.02 -3.57
C ASP A 243 -1.53 15.48 -3.12
N LYS A 244 -2.22 16.34 -3.88
CA LYS A 244 -2.33 17.77 -3.58
C LYS A 244 -3.06 17.99 -2.26
N ALA A 245 -4.21 17.36 -2.08
CA ALA A 245 -5.05 17.56 -0.90
C ALA A 245 -4.37 17.04 0.38
N ALA A 246 -3.67 15.90 0.31
CA ALA A 246 -2.94 15.35 1.45
C ALA A 246 -1.75 16.23 1.84
N LYS A 247 -1.06 16.79 0.84
CA LYS A 247 0.03 17.74 1.06
C LYS A 247 -0.47 19.06 1.67
N GLU A 248 -1.54 19.64 1.13
CA GLU A 248 -2.15 20.85 1.68
C GLU A 248 -2.63 20.62 3.13
N ALA A 249 -3.22 19.46 3.40
CA ALA A 249 -3.61 19.08 4.76
C ALA A 249 -2.39 18.99 5.70
N ALA A 250 -1.26 18.42 5.25
CA ALA A 250 -0.04 18.38 6.05
C ALA A 250 0.48 19.79 6.42
N GLU A 251 0.44 20.73 5.47
CA GLU A 251 0.91 22.10 5.65
C GLU A 251 0.01 22.91 6.58
N GLN A 252 -1.31 22.69 6.56
CA GLN A 252 -2.25 23.32 7.51
C GLN A 252 -1.93 23.00 8.97
N GLY A 253 -1.32 21.85 9.25
CA GLY A 253 -0.87 21.46 10.59
C GLY A 253 0.22 22.38 11.14
N ILE A 254 1.03 23.00 10.28
CA ILE A 254 2.03 23.99 10.68
C ILE A 254 1.32 25.29 11.13
N LEU A 255 0.34 25.76 10.36
CA LEU A 255 -0.43 26.97 10.67
C LEU A 255 -1.21 26.87 12.00
N ALA A 256 -1.69 25.67 12.36
CA ALA A 256 -2.37 25.44 13.62
C ALA A 256 -1.43 25.41 14.84
N LEU A 257 -0.14 25.07 14.64
CA LEU A 257 0.86 24.94 15.70
C LEU A 257 1.67 26.22 15.94
N VAL A 258 1.65 27.18 15.00
CA VAL A 258 2.23 28.51 15.19
C VAL A 258 1.12 29.42 15.70
N PRO A 259 1.15 29.89 16.96
CA PRO A 259 0.28 30.97 17.35
C PRO A 259 0.66 32.16 16.47
N VAL A 260 -0.23 32.56 15.58
CA VAL A 260 -0.12 33.84 14.88
C VAL A 260 -0.29 34.91 15.94
N LYS A 261 0.79 35.23 16.66
CA LYS A 261 0.91 36.52 17.31
C LYS A 261 0.87 37.50 16.15
N GLN A 262 -0.28 38.12 15.93
CA GLN A 262 -0.35 39.37 15.20
C GLN A 262 0.53 40.34 15.97
N ILE A 263 1.80 40.41 15.58
CA ILE A 263 2.68 41.48 16.02
C ILE A 263 2.09 42.71 15.35
N LYS A 264 1.29 43.47 16.11
CA LYS A 264 0.97 44.85 15.76
C LYS A 264 2.29 45.61 15.82
N ILE A 265 3.04 45.61 14.72
CA ILE A 265 4.20 46.48 14.57
C ILE A 265 3.63 47.90 14.64
N PRO A 266 3.94 48.70 15.66
CA PRO A 266 3.54 50.10 15.68
C PRO A 266 4.09 50.74 14.40
N ASN A 267 3.30 51.57 13.74
CA ASN A 267 3.74 52.31 12.55
C ASN A 267 4.79 53.36 12.99
N LEU A 268 6.00 52.89 13.28
CA LEU A 268 7.15 53.68 13.68
C LEU A 268 7.65 54.40 12.44
N LYS A 269 7.27 55.67 12.30
CA LYS A 269 7.99 56.58 11.41
C LYS A 269 9.45 56.60 11.85
N ALA A 270 10.34 56.11 11.00
CA ALA A 270 11.77 56.21 11.23
C ALA A 270 12.13 57.69 11.46
N ARG A 271 12.76 57.99 12.60
CA ARG A 271 13.30 59.31 12.90
C ARG A 271 14.76 59.30 12.47
N TYR A 272 15.02 59.83 11.28
CA TYR A 272 16.38 60.01 10.78
C TYR A 272 17.00 61.26 11.40
N SER A 273 18.29 61.22 11.68
CA SER A 273 19.04 62.42 12.07
C SER A 273 19.33 63.27 10.83
N LYS A 274 19.67 64.55 11.03
CA LYS A 274 20.05 65.44 9.90
C LYS A 274 21.23 64.91 9.10
N LEU A 275 22.14 64.16 9.74
CA LEU A 275 23.27 63.51 9.07
C LEU A 275 22.80 62.37 8.15
N ASP A 276 21.79 61.61 8.57
CA ASP A 276 21.23 60.52 7.78
C ASP A 276 20.50 61.04 6.54
N GLU A 277 19.80 62.18 6.66
CA GLU A 277 19.13 62.84 5.54
C GLU A 277 20.14 63.39 4.53
N GLN A 278 21.21 64.04 5.00
CA GLN A 278 22.30 64.52 4.13
C GLN A 278 23.04 63.37 3.43
N LEU A 279 23.25 62.26 4.13
CA LEU A 279 23.85 61.06 3.54
C LEU A 279 22.93 60.44 2.48
N ALA A 280 21.62 60.40 2.72
CA ALA A 280 20.65 59.90 1.75
C ALA A 280 20.57 60.76 0.48
N GLU A 281 20.67 62.10 0.61
CA GLU A 281 20.74 63.03 -0.52
C GLU A 281 22.03 62.82 -1.34
N ASN A 282 23.17 62.71 -0.67
CA ASN A 282 24.46 62.44 -1.32
C ASN A 282 24.48 61.10 -2.07
N LEU A 283 23.75 60.10 -1.56
CA LEU A 283 23.62 58.78 -2.17
C LEU A 283 22.48 58.66 -3.19
N LYS A 284 21.75 59.73 -3.49
CA LYS A 284 20.56 59.76 -4.38
C LYS A 284 19.50 58.70 -4.02
N ALA A 285 19.38 58.33 -2.76
CA ALA A 285 18.44 57.32 -2.31
C ALA A 285 17.03 57.93 -2.13
N LYS A 286 16.11 57.69 -3.07
CA LYS A 286 14.69 58.07 -2.89
C LYS A 286 13.95 57.02 -2.05
N GLY A 287 13.50 57.41 -0.87
CA GLY A 287 12.60 56.59 -0.06
C GLY A 287 11.24 56.40 -0.75
N LYS A 288 10.90 55.15 -1.10
CA LYS A 288 9.54 54.82 -1.53
C LYS A 288 8.58 54.96 -0.34
N LYS A 289 7.84 56.05 -0.29
CA LYS A 289 6.61 56.11 0.53
C LYS A 289 5.61 55.13 -0.10
N LYS A 290 5.34 54.01 0.57
CA LYS A 290 4.12 53.24 0.30
C LYS A 290 2.97 54.01 0.93
N GLU A 291 2.17 54.65 0.10
CA GLU A 291 0.83 55.08 0.49
C GLU A 291 -0.04 53.81 0.69
N ASN A 292 -0.79 53.80 1.78
CA ASN A 292 -1.68 52.72 2.18
C ASN A 292 -2.94 52.70 1.32
#